data_AF-A0AAJ0CZ04-F1
#
_entry.id   AF-A0AAJ0CZ04-F1
#
_cell.length_a   1.000
_cell.length_b   1.000
_cell.length_c   1.000
_cell.angle_alpha   90.00
_cell.angle_beta   90.00
_cell.angle_gamma   90.00
#
_symmetry.space_group_name_H-M   'P 1'
#
loop_
_entity.id
_entity.type
_entity.pdbx_description
1 polymer ?
#
loop_
_entity_poly.entity_id
_entity_poly.type
_entity_poly.pdbx_seq_one_letter_code
_entity_poly.pdbx_strand_id
1 'polypeptide(L)'
;MTDNGLKLTQSQLETTKKTADPSVFLIEINPRAPGHQKTFTVQHTSGIDYFAVHMLATLSTTLSAPALQTEDDSAIKTIIRSLSQPLPELYQYPTHVVFIPLDRGGTFVTVKLLPQQLTQYVSEYLVFMQRGEVCRDPDKEGKWPFVAYFQVMAKLTGAEGGVQSKTIGEMVGSRSST
;
A
#
# COMPACT_ATOMS: atom_id res chain seq x y z
N MET A 1 -32.91 19.15 -14.34
CA MET A 1 -32.13 18.00 -13.83
C MET A 1 -30.67 18.39 -13.95
N THR A 2 -30.04 18.74 -12.83
CA THR A 2 -28.64 19.22 -12.80
C THR A 2 -27.69 18.05 -12.73
N ASP A 3 -26.83 17.98 -13.73
CA ASP A 3 -25.82 16.95 -13.97
C ASP A 3 -24.67 17.14 -12.97
N ASN A 4 -24.76 16.51 -11.80
CA ASN A 4 -23.73 16.55 -10.75
C ASN A 4 -22.61 15.52 -11.03
N GLY A 5 -22.04 15.57 -12.24
CA GLY A 5 -20.87 14.78 -12.61
C GLY A 5 -19.57 15.47 -12.16
N LEU A 6 -18.70 14.73 -11.46
CA LEU A 6 -17.33 15.14 -11.17
C LEU A 6 -16.59 15.41 -12.50
N LYS A 7 -16.23 16.68 -12.74
CA LYS A 7 -15.51 17.09 -13.94
C LYS A 7 -14.00 17.05 -13.64
N LEU A 8 -13.31 16.02 -14.14
CA LEU A 8 -11.85 15.97 -14.14
C LEU A 8 -11.33 17.05 -15.09
N THR A 9 -10.82 18.14 -14.53
CA THR A 9 -10.07 19.14 -15.30
C THR A 9 -8.66 18.62 -15.55
N GLN A 10 -8.30 18.44 -16.82
CA GLN A 10 -6.91 18.24 -17.21
C GLN A 10 -6.10 19.44 -16.70
N SER A 11 -5.16 19.18 -15.79
CA SER A 11 -4.11 20.15 -15.46
C SER A 11 -3.32 20.38 -16.75
N GLN A 12 -3.47 21.58 -17.32
CA GLN A 12 -2.58 22.04 -18.37
C GLN A 12 -1.17 22.08 -17.78
N LEU A 13 -0.32 21.19 -18.29
CA LEU A 13 1.11 21.17 -18.07
C LEU A 13 1.73 22.40 -18.75
N GLU A 14 1.46 23.59 -18.21
CA GLU A 14 2.23 24.77 -18.56
C GLU A 14 3.58 24.66 -17.85
N THR A 15 4.60 24.57 -18.69
CA THR A 15 6.00 24.39 -18.35
C THR A 15 6.57 25.68 -17.76
N THR A 16 6.12 26.05 -16.57
CA THR A 16 6.75 27.08 -15.75
C THR A 16 6.83 26.56 -14.32
N LYS A 17 8.06 26.22 -13.91
CA LYS A 17 8.42 25.86 -12.52
C LYS A 17 8.22 27.08 -11.60
N LYS A 18 6.97 27.43 -11.31
CA LYS A 18 6.63 27.97 -10.00
C LYS A 18 6.47 26.76 -9.09
N THR A 19 7.27 26.69 -8.04
CA THR A 19 7.01 25.87 -6.87
C THR A 19 5.66 26.31 -6.30
N ALA A 20 4.57 25.79 -6.85
CA ALA A 20 3.26 25.96 -6.27
C ALA A 20 3.30 25.23 -4.93
N ASP A 21 2.88 25.92 -3.86
CA ASP A 21 2.71 25.27 -2.57
C ASP A 21 1.78 24.06 -2.75
N PRO A 22 2.20 22.85 -2.34
CA PRO A 22 1.38 21.67 -2.51
C PRO A 22 0.08 21.85 -1.72
N SER A 23 -1.06 21.85 -2.42
CA SER A 23 -2.37 21.84 -1.80
C SER A 23 -2.77 20.40 -1.47
N VAL A 24 -3.14 20.15 -0.21
CA VAL A 24 -3.55 18.83 0.28
C VAL A 24 -5.05 18.83 0.53
N PHE A 25 -5.74 17.81 0.02
CA PHE A 25 -7.18 17.60 0.24
C PHE A 25 -7.39 16.22 0.86
N LEU A 26 -8.17 16.17 1.96
CA LEU A 26 -8.57 14.91 2.57
C LEU A 26 -9.75 14.31 1.80
N ILE A 27 -9.58 13.10 1.26
CA ILE A 27 -10.63 12.38 0.54
C ILE A 27 -11.45 11.50 1.49
N GLU A 28 -10.78 10.73 2.36
CA GLU A 28 -11.42 9.72 3.21
C GLU A 28 -10.58 9.41 4.45
N ILE A 29 -11.24 9.15 5.58
CA ILE A 29 -10.64 8.52 6.78
C ILE A 29 -11.40 7.23 7.07
N ASN A 30 -10.66 6.13 7.19
CA ASN A 30 -11.19 4.81 7.50
C ASN A 30 -10.75 4.42 8.92
N PRO A 31 -11.65 4.38 9.93
CA PRO A 31 -11.32 3.94 11.28
C PRO A 31 -11.27 2.40 11.38
N ARG A 32 -10.51 1.77 10.51
CA ARG A 32 -10.28 0.32 10.45
C ARG A 32 -8.81 0.06 10.17
N ALA A 33 -8.36 -1.16 10.47
CA ALA A 33 -7.02 -1.58 10.07
C ALA A 33 -6.83 -1.35 8.55
N PRO A 34 -5.68 -0.77 8.14
CA PRO A 34 -5.32 -0.67 6.74
C PRO A 34 -5.29 -2.06 6.09
N GLY A 35 -5.43 -2.11 4.77
CA GLY A 35 -5.20 -3.36 4.03
C GLY A 35 -3.77 -3.87 4.22
N HIS A 36 -3.58 -5.20 4.13
CA HIS A 36 -2.30 -5.88 4.36
C HIS A 36 -1.11 -5.22 3.66
N GLN A 37 -1.30 -4.74 2.42
CA GLN A 37 -0.22 -4.12 1.67
C GLN A 37 0.28 -2.81 2.30
N LYS A 38 -0.60 -2.09 2.99
CA LYS A 38 -0.27 -0.84 3.70
C LYS A 38 0.45 -1.14 5.01
N THR A 39 -0.02 -2.13 5.79
CA THR A 39 0.67 -2.55 7.02
C THR A 39 2.04 -3.13 6.73
N PHE A 40 2.16 -3.95 5.67
CA PHE A 40 3.43 -4.46 5.18
C PHE A 40 4.40 -3.32 4.82
N THR A 41 3.92 -2.34 4.04
CA THR A 41 4.73 -1.19 3.60
C THR A 41 5.26 -0.38 4.78
N VAL A 42 4.42 -0.08 5.77
CA VAL A 42 4.82 0.66 6.98
C VAL A 42 5.89 -0.13 7.74
N GLN A 43 5.70 -1.43 7.93
CA GLN A 43 6.68 -2.26 8.63
C GLN A 43 8.03 -2.33 7.90
N HIS A 44 8.03 -2.58 6.59
CA HIS A 44 9.25 -2.82 5.83
C HIS A 44 9.96 -1.54 5.39
N THR A 45 9.24 -0.43 5.27
CA THR A 45 9.83 0.87 4.91
C THR A 45 10.25 1.63 6.16
N SER A 46 9.37 1.77 7.15
CA SER A 46 9.62 2.63 8.32
C SER A 46 9.94 1.87 9.59
N GLY A 47 9.95 0.54 9.59
CA GLY A 47 10.25 -0.29 10.77
C GLY A 47 9.13 -0.33 11.82
N ILE A 48 7.96 0.23 11.52
CA ILE A 48 6.85 0.33 12.48
C ILE A 48 5.95 -0.90 12.33
N ASP A 49 5.87 -1.72 13.37
CA ASP A 49 4.87 -2.78 13.43
C ASP A 49 3.52 -2.19 13.86
N TYR A 50 2.65 -1.97 12.86
CA TYR A 50 1.31 -1.41 13.05
C TYR A 50 0.49 -2.22 14.06
N PHE A 51 0.54 -3.55 14.00
CA PHE A 51 -0.30 -4.39 14.86
C PHE A 51 0.24 -4.43 16.29
N ALA A 52 1.57 -4.47 16.48
CA ALA A 52 2.16 -4.36 17.81
C ALA A 52 1.80 -3.04 18.50
N VAL A 53 1.94 -1.91 17.79
CA VAL A 53 1.55 -0.59 18.30
C VAL A 53 0.05 -0.53 18.59
N HIS A 54 -0.79 -1.08 17.71
CA HIS A 54 -2.23 -1.11 17.89
C HIS A 54 -2.63 -1.95 19.11
N MET A 55 -2.02 -3.12 19.32
CA MET A 55 -2.27 -3.95 20.50
C MET A 55 -1.87 -3.22 21.79
N LEU A 56 -0.72 -2.55 21.83
CA LEU A 56 -0.32 -1.72 22.98
C LEU A 56 -1.34 -0.61 23.25
N ALA A 57 -1.86 0.04 22.20
CA ALA A 57 -2.89 1.05 22.34
C ALA A 57 -4.19 0.49 22.92
N THR A 58 -4.57 -0.75 22.57
CA THR A 58 -5.74 -1.42 23.17
C THR A 58 -5.54 -1.80 24.64
N LEU A 59 -4.29 -2.01 25.08
CA LEU A 59 -3.97 -2.32 26.47
C LEU A 59 -3.94 -1.09 27.38
N SER A 60 -3.77 0.12 26.82
CA SER A 60 -3.90 1.35 27.61
C SER A 60 -5.37 1.54 27.99
N THR A 61 -5.68 1.45 29.28
CA THR A 61 -7.04 1.43 29.84
C THR A 61 -7.77 2.78 29.77
N THR A 62 -7.21 3.78 29.08
CA THR A 62 -7.65 5.18 29.16
C THR A 62 -8.10 5.81 27.84
N LEU A 63 -8.88 5.10 27.02
CA LEU A 63 -9.77 5.76 26.05
C LEU A 63 -11.17 6.09 26.63
N SER A 64 -11.53 5.62 27.83
CA SER A 64 -12.91 5.74 28.35
C SER A 64 -13.08 6.34 29.75
N ALA A 65 -12.02 6.62 30.52
CA ALA A 65 -12.18 7.21 31.86
C ALA A 65 -11.07 8.22 32.20
N PRO A 66 -11.36 9.54 32.18
CA PRO A 66 -10.40 10.60 32.51
C PRO A 66 -9.88 10.59 33.96
N ALA A 67 -10.51 9.79 34.84
CA ALA A 67 -10.34 9.91 36.30
C ALA A 67 -9.22 9.04 36.91
N LEU A 68 -8.60 8.14 36.15
CA LEU A 68 -7.56 7.21 36.64
C LEU A 68 -6.44 7.09 35.60
N GLN A 69 -5.63 8.14 35.44
CA GLN A 69 -4.34 7.99 34.78
C GLN A 69 -3.38 7.34 35.77
N THR A 70 -2.97 6.11 35.47
CA THR A 70 -1.96 5.39 36.26
C THR A 70 -0.56 5.68 35.72
N GLU A 71 0.48 5.46 36.51
CA GLU A 71 1.88 5.48 36.02
C GLU A 71 2.07 4.50 34.86
N ASP A 72 1.36 3.35 34.89
CA ASP A 72 1.36 2.35 33.82
C ASP A 72 0.81 2.90 32.50
N ASP A 73 -0.24 3.74 32.52
CA ASP A 73 -0.76 4.41 31.32
C ASP A 73 0.25 5.37 30.70
N SER A 74 0.99 6.10 31.53
CA SER A 74 2.06 7.02 31.09
C SER A 74 3.22 6.24 30.45
N ALA A 75 3.59 5.11 31.05
CA ALA A 75 4.61 4.22 30.51
C ALA A 75 4.20 3.63 29.15
N ILE A 76 2.96 3.12 29.03
CA ILE A 76 2.44 2.56 27.77
C ILE A 76 2.39 3.63 26.68
N LYS A 77 1.91 4.84 26.98
CA LYS A 77 1.91 5.96 26.01
C LYS A 77 3.31 6.33 25.54
N THR A 78 4.30 6.30 26.44
CA THR A 78 5.71 6.55 26.12
C THR A 78 6.28 5.46 25.21
N ILE A 79 5.96 4.19 25.49
CA ILE A 79 6.33 3.04 24.65
C ILE A 79 5.71 3.17 23.26
N ILE A 80 4.39 3.42 23.17
CA ILE A 80 3.69 3.62 21.90
C ILE A 80 4.35 4.73 21.09
N ARG A 81 4.64 5.89 21.70
CA ARG A 81 5.28 7.01 21.02
C ARG A 81 6.66 6.64 20.47
N SER A 82 7.44 5.88 21.26
CA SER A 82 8.79 5.45 20.90
C SER A 82 8.76 4.44 19.75
N LEU A 83 7.85 3.47 19.79
CA LEU A 83 7.67 2.45 18.74
C LEU A 83 7.01 2.97 17.46
N SER A 84 6.34 4.13 17.53
CA SER A 84 5.71 4.78 16.38
C SER A 84 6.66 5.72 15.61
N GLN A 85 7.94 5.81 16.01
CA GLN A 85 8.92 6.62 15.28
C GLN A 85 9.43 5.85 14.06
N PRO A 86 9.40 6.45 12.85
CA PRO A 86 9.96 5.80 11.68
C PRO A 86 11.49 5.70 11.79
N LEU A 87 12.06 4.66 11.19
CA LEU A 87 13.50 4.56 10.99
C LEU A 87 14.04 5.79 10.22
N PRO A 88 15.30 6.20 10.42
CA PRO A 88 15.92 7.25 9.60
C PRO A 88 15.87 6.92 8.10
N GLU A 89 15.73 7.93 7.23
CA GLU A 89 15.58 7.74 5.77
C GLU A 89 16.67 6.85 5.15
N LEU A 90 17.89 6.92 5.68
CA LEU A 90 19.03 6.09 5.25
C LEU A 90 18.88 4.58 5.52
N TYR A 91 17.84 4.20 6.26
CA TYR A 91 17.46 2.82 6.54
C TYR A 91 16.06 2.48 6.01
N GLN A 92 15.41 3.42 5.30
CA GLN A 92 14.09 3.18 4.71
C GLN A 92 14.24 2.72 3.27
N TYR A 93 13.84 1.48 3.00
CA TYR A 93 13.80 0.91 1.65
C TYR A 93 12.38 1.00 1.10
N PRO A 94 12.13 1.86 0.10
CA PRO A 94 10.78 2.06 -0.42
C PRO A 94 10.20 0.79 -1.05
N THR A 95 8.88 0.61 -0.90
CA THR A 95 8.14 -0.48 -1.52
C THR A 95 7.24 0.03 -2.65
N HIS A 96 6.82 -0.89 -3.51
CA HIS A 96 5.84 -0.65 -4.57
C HIS A 96 4.94 -1.88 -4.71
N VAL A 97 3.63 -1.66 -4.62
CA VAL A 97 2.64 -2.73 -4.72
C VAL A 97 2.14 -2.83 -6.15
N VAL A 98 2.32 -3.98 -6.78
CA VAL A 98 1.83 -4.24 -8.13
C VAL A 98 0.62 -5.14 -8.05
N PHE A 99 -0.54 -4.64 -8.46
CA PHE A 99 -1.74 -5.45 -8.62
C PHE A 99 -1.85 -5.96 -10.06
N ILE A 100 -2.14 -7.23 -10.23
CA ILE A 100 -2.36 -7.84 -11.55
C ILE A 100 -3.87 -7.89 -11.80
N PRO A 101 -4.40 -7.09 -12.73
CA PRO A 101 -5.82 -7.12 -13.07
C PRO A 101 -6.18 -8.40 -13.81
N LEU A 102 -7.45 -8.78 -13.72
CA LEU A 102 -8.04 -9.73 -14.66
C LEU A 102 -8.37 -8.97 -15.96
N ASP A 103 -7.76 -9.37 -17.07
CA ASP A 103 -7.93 -8.69 -18.36
C ASP A 103 -9.09 -9.25 -19.19
N ARG A 104 -9.51 -10.50 -18.92
CA ARG A 104 -10.61 -11.16 -19.64
C ARG A 104 -11.22 -12.28 -18.82
N GLY A 105 -12.43 -12.70 -19.21
CA GLY A 105 -13.06 -13.90 -18.65
C GLY A 105 -12.40 -15.21 -19.08
N GLY A 106 -12.66 -16.29 -18.35
CA GLY A 106 -12.17 -17.63 -18.66
C GLY A 106 -11.96 -18.49 -17.43
N THR A 107 -11.16 -19.54 -17.56
CA THR A 107 -10.75 -20.38 -16.43
C THR A 107 -9.33 -20.00 -16.02
N PHE A 108 -9.15 -19.65 -14.74
CA PHE A 108 -7.84 -19.32 -14.20
C PHE A 108 -6.92 -20.54 -14.21
N VAL A 109 -5.71 -20.37 -14.74
CA VAL A 109 -4.69 -21.43 -14.76
C VAL A 109 -3.60 -21.12 -13.74
N THR A 110 -2.94 -19.97 -13.91
CA THR A 110 -1.87 -19.50 -13.03
C THR A 110 -1.55 -18.04 -13.35
N VAL A 111 -0.76 -17.39 -12.49
CA VAL A 111 -0.11 -16.12 -12.80
C VAL A 111 1.24 -16.41 -13.46
N LYS A 112 1.63 -15.57 -14.41
CA LYS A 112 2.92 -15.69 -15.07
C LYS A 112 4.07 -15.60 -14.07
N LEU A 113 4.98 -16.57 -14.14
CA LEU A 113 6.17 -16.59 -13.29
C LEU A 113 7.07 -15.41 -13.60
N LEU A 114 7.60 -14.78 -12.55
CA LEU A 114 8.58 -13.72 -12.69
C LEU A 114 9.96 -14.27 -13.04
N PRO A 115 10.72 -13.59 -13.92
CA PRO A 115 12.13 -13.90 -14.12
C PRO A 115 12.90 -13.82 -12.80
N GLN A 116 13.89 -14.70 -12.61
CA GLN A 116 14.69 -14.76 -11.40
C GLN A 116 15.31 -13.40 -11.01
N GLN A 117 15.66 -12.59 -12.01
CA GLN A 117 16.21 -11.25 -11.82
C GLN A 117 15.23 -10.28 -11.14
N LEU A 118 13.92 -10.49 -11.29
CA LEU A 118 12.87 -9.69 -10.65
C LEU A 118 12.44 -10.29 -9.31
N THR A 119 12.44 -11.62 -9.19
CA THR A 119 12.03 -12.32 -7.95
C THR A 119 12.84 -11.88 -6.74
N GLN A 120 14.12 -11.53 -6.90
CA GLN A 120 14.97 -11.02 -5.80
C GLN A 120 14.50 -9.69 -5.18
N TYR A 121 13.56 -8.99 -5.83
CA TYR A 121 12.97 -7.74 -5.35
C TYR A 121 11.54 -7.93 -4.84
N VAL A 122 10.99 -9.14 -4.95
CA VAL A 122 9.64 -9.44 -4.47
C VAL A 122 9.74 -10.09 -3.10
N SER A 123 9.34 -9.35 -2.06
CA SER A 123 9.36 -9.84 -0.68
C SER A 123 8.13 -10.69 -0.35
N GLU A 124 6.99 -10.37 -0.97
CA GLU A 124 5.72 -11.06 -0.75
C GLU A 124 4.88 -11.02 -2.03
N TYR A 125 4.08 -12.06 -2.25
CA TYR A 125 3.05 -12.06 -3.27
C TYR A 125 1.87 -12.92 -2.84
N LEU A 126 0.70 -12.65 -3.41
CA LEU A 126 -0.48 -13.49 -3.23
C LEU A 126 -1.21 -13.62 -4.55
N VAL A 127 -1.64 -14.83 -4.86
CA VAL A 127 -2.58 -15.12 -5.95
C VAL A 127 -3.95 -15.34 -5.32
N PHE A 128 -4.94 -14.54 -5.73
CA PHE A 128 -6.29 -14.56 -5.18
C PHE A 128 -7.15 -15.70 -5.75
N MET A 129 -6.80 -16.18 -6.93
CA MET A 129 -7.57 -17.17 -7.69
C MET A 129 -6.98 -18.58 -7.56
N GLN A 130 -7.84 -19.59 -7.60
CA GLN A 130 -7.40 -20.98 -7.64
C GLN A 130 -7.42 -21.54 -9.07
N ARG A 131 -6.50 -22.44 -9.38
CA ARG A 131 -6.48 -23.13 -10.69
C ARG A 131 -7.81 -23.83 -10.93
N GLY A 132 -8.43 -23.57 -12.08
CA GLY A 132 -9.73 -24.11 -12.45
C GLY A 132 -10.91 -23.19 -12.10
N GLU A 133 -10.67 -22.11 -11.35
CA GLU A 133 -11.71 -21.13 -11.02
C GLU A 133 -12.19 -20.39 -12.28
N VAL A 134 -13.51 -20.17 -12.37
CA VAL A 134 -14.10 -19.45 -13.51
C VAL A 134 -14.10 -17.95 -13.19
N CYS A 135 -13.26 -17.22 -13.91
CA CYS A 135 -13.18 -15.77 -13.88
C CYS A 135 -14.20 -15.18 -14.85
N ARG A 136 -15.08 -14.30 -14.34
CA ARG A 136 -16.05 -13.61 -15.17
C ARG A 136 -15.38 -12.49 -15.96
N ASP A 137 -15.95 -12.20 -17.12
CA ASP A 137 -15.42 -11.20 -18.04
C ASP A 137 -15.61 -9.79 -17.48
N PRO A 138 -14.52 -9.07 -17.15
CA PRO A 138 -14.58 -7.77 -16.47
C PRO A 138 -15.34 -6.72 -17.27
N ASP A 139 -15.20 -6.72 -18.60
CA ASP A 139 -15.88 -5.78 -19.50
C ASP A 139 -17.39 -6.01 -19.55
N LYS A 140 -17.84 -7.24 -19.27
CA LYS A 140 -19.28 -7.58 -19.21
C LYS A 140 -19.87 -7.35 -17.82
N GLU A 141 -19.09 -7.57 -16.77
CA GLU A 141 -19.53 -7.42 -15.37
C GLU A 141 -19.43 -5.98 -14.86
N GLY A 142 -18.63 -5.12 -15.49
CA GLY A 142 -18.30 -3.79 -14.97
C GLY A 142 -17.50 -3.87 -13.66
N LYS A 143 -16.72 -4.94 -13.48
CA LYS A 143 -15.89 -5.19 -12.29
C LYS A 143 -14.51 -5.63 -12.75
N TRP A 144 -13.47 -5.01 -12.19
CA TRP A 144 -12.07 -5.29 -12.52
C TRP A 144 -11.39 -5.90 -11.30
N PRO A 145 -11.56 -7.21 -11.06
CA PRO A 145 -10.89 -7.87 -9.95
C PRO A 145 -9.38 -7.95 -10.22
N PHE A 146 -8.60 -8.05 -9.15
CA PHE A 146 -7.20 -8.41 -9.23
C PHE A 146 -7.05 -9.92 -9.04
N VAL A 147 -6.20 -10.55 -9.86
CA VAL A 147 -5.88 -11.99 -9.73
C VAL A 147 -4.70 -12.24 -8.81
N ALA A 148 -3.83 -11.24 -8.64
CA ALA A 148 -2.70 -11.31 -7.74
C ALA A 148 -2.19 -9.93 -7.33
N TYR A 149 -1.31 -9.90 -6.33
CA TYR A 149 -0.41 -8.77 -6.10
C TYR A 149 1.01 -9.24 -5.83
N PHE A 150 1.96 -8.34 -6.07
CA PHE A 150 3.38 -8.48 -5.71
C PHE A 150 3.82 -7.25 -4.89
N GLN A 151 4.51 -7.47 -3.79
CA GLN A 151 5.22 -6.45 -3.02
C GLN A 151 6.66 -6.36 -3.52
N VAL A 152 6.96 -5.28 -4.24
CA VAL A 152 8.31 -4.99 -4.71
C VAL A 152 9.01 -4.13 -3.67
N MET A 153 10.20 -4.53 -3.24
CA MET A 153 11.03 -3.80 -2.30
C MET A 153 12.30 -3.31 -3.00
N ALA A 154 12.64 -2.04 -2.80
CA ALA A 154 13.91 -1.50 -3.25
C ALA A 154 15.08 -2.11 -2.47
N LYS A 155 16.26 -2.14 -3.11
CA LYS A 155 17.56 -2.39 -2.48
C LYS A 155 18.34 -1.09 -2.23
N LEU A 156 17.77 0.05 -2.61
CA LEU A 156 18.28 1.39 -2.34
C LEU A 156 17.32 2.12 -1.41
N THR A 157 17.81 3.16 -0.74
CA THR A 157 17.04 3.97 0.21
C THR A 157 16.64 5.32 -0.38
N GLY A 158 15.75 6.04 0.30
CA GLY A 158 15.36 7.41 -0.07
C GLY A 158 14.78 7.53 -1.49
N ALA A 159 15.04 8.65 -2.15
CA ALA A 159 14.50 8.95 -3.49
C ALA A 159 14.93 7.95 -4.57
N GLU A 160 16.19 7.49 -4.54
CA GLU A 160 16.70 6.50 -5.50
C GLU A 160 16.00 5.14 -5.33
N GLY A 161 15.77 4.73 -4.07
CA GLY A 161 14.95 3.56 -3.75
C GLY A 161 13.53 3.67 -4.29
N GLY A 162 12.93 4.85 -4.18
CA GLY A 162 11.57 5.11 -4.69
C GLY A 162 11.48 4.98 -6.21
N VAL A 163 12.49 5.45 -6.94
CA VAL A 163 12.57 5.24 -8.39
C VAL A 163 12.78 3.76 -8.71
N GLN A 164 13.69 3.08 -7.98
CA GLN A 164 13.99 1.67 -8.22
C GLN A 164 12.77 0.76 -8.02
N SER A 165 12.07 0.87 -6.89
CA SER A 165 10.90 0.02 -6.61
C SER A 165 9.78 0.24 -7.63
N LYS A 166 9.56 1.49 -8.06
CA LYS A 166 8.59 1.82 -9.09
C LYS A 166 8.96 1.20 -10.44
N THR A 167 10.19 1.39 -10.92
CA THR A 167 10.63 0.83 -12.21
C THR A 167 10.55 -0.70 -12.22
N ILE A 168 10.94 -1.35 -11.12
CA ILE A 168 10.80 -2.80 -10.99
C ILE A 168 9.33 -3.22 -10.96
N GLY A 169 8.48 -2.45 -10.28
CA GLY A 169 7.03 -2.65 -10.27
C GLY A 169 6.41 -2.64 -11.67
N GLU A 170 6.80 -1.68 -12.51
CA GLU A 170 6.36 -1.59 -13.90
C GLU A 170 6.80 -2.82 -14.74
N MET A 171 8.01 -3.33 -14.49
CA MET A 171 8.50 -4.56 -15.14
C MET A 171 7.75 -5.81 -14.67
N VAL A 172 7.34 -5.88 -13.40
CA VAL A 172 6.52 -6.97 -12.85
C VAL A 172 5.11 -6.94 -13.45
N GLY A 173 4.49 -5.76 -13.51
CA GLY A 173 3.13 -5.58 -14.03
C GLY A 173 3.02 -5.90 -15.52
N SER A 174 3.88 -5.31 -16.35
CA SER A 174 3.88 -5.51 -17.81
C SER A 174 4.07 -6.97 -18.24
N ARG A 175 4.76 -7.77 -17.42
CA ARG A 175 4.98 -9.19 -17.71
C ARG A 175 3.84 -10.10 -17.26
N SER A 176 2.93 -9.63 -16.41
CA SER A 176 1.87 -10.43 -15.83
C SER A 176 0.52 -10.34 -16.56
N SER A 177 0.35 -9.36 -17.46
CA SER A 177 -0.88 -9.06 -18.24
C SER A 177 -0.89 -9.64 -19.67
N THR A 178 -0.34 -10.84 -19.88
CA THR A 178 -0.37 -11.55 -21.18
C THR A 178 -0.79 -12.99 -20.99
#